data_AF-A0A952V7Q5-F1
#
_entry.id   AF-A0A952V7Q5-F1
#
_cell.length_a   1.000
_cell.length_b   1.000
_cell.length_c   1.000
_cell.angle_alpha   90.00
_cell.angle_beta   90.00
_cell.angle_gamma   90.00
#
_symmetry.space_group_name_H-M   'P 1'
#
loop_
_entity.id
_entity.type
_entity.pdbx_description
1 polymer ?
#
loop_
_entity_poly.entity_id
_entity_poly.type
_entity_poly.pdbx_seq_one_letter_code
_entity_poly.pdbx_strand_id
1 'polypeptide(L)'
;MTGVAEIRDAIGESWIPQIYADRVRPLRTRAFEMDIAERESSPEIMDTLLGCELKAGRVRVPCPTRPVARYLAVFARLGCRKVAVPYDITQIPDLADEFENAWAVAERQLALAAKGLSPQSAGRLRTALIREMRTEIAKIGSGELMPLFDTSTKQRKD
;
A
#
# COMPACT_ATOMS: atom_id res chain seq x y z
N MET A 1 22.47 -17.46 1.57
CA MET A 1 21.44 -17.17 2.59
C MET A 1 20.58 -16.09 1.98
N THR A 2 19.40 -16.44 1.47
CA THR A 2 18.62 -15.51 0.65
C THR A 2 18.17 -14.30 1.46
N GLY A 3 18.75 -13.15 1.13
CA GLY A 3 18.49 -11.88 1.81
C GLY A 3 17.28 -11.14 1.25
N VAL A 4 16.87 -10.07 1.94
CA VAL A 4 15.79 -9.18 1.47
C VAL A 4 16.09 -8.60 0.08
N ALA A 5 17.35 -8.28 -0.22
CA ALA A 5 17.77 -7.77 -1.52
C ALA A 5 17.51 -8.77 -2.66
N GLU A 6 17.87 -10.04 -2.48
CA GLU A 6 17.61 -11.08 -3.48
C GLU A 6 16.11 -11.25 -3.75
N ILE A 7 15.27 -11.18 -2.71
CA ILE A 7 13.81 -11.24 -2.87
C ILE A 7 13.29 -10.01 -3.60
N ARG A 8 13.78 -8.81 -3.27
CA ARG A 8 13.42 -7.58 -3.95
C ARG A 8 13.75 -7.66 -5.45
N ASP A 9 14.96 -8.11 -5.78
CA ASP A 9 15.39 -8.27 -7.18
C ASP A 9 14.52 -9.29 -7.92
N ALA A 10 14.13 -10.39 -7.26
CA ALA A 10 13.20 -11.38 -7.81
C ALA A 10 11.76 -10.89 -7.96
N ILE A 11 11.32 -9.92 -7.15
CA ILE A 11 10.01 -9.26 -7.29
C ILE A 11 10.04 -8.26 -8.47
N GLY A 12 11.17 -7.58 -8.68
CA GLY A 12 11.37 -6.66 -9.80
C GLY A 12 10.38 -5.50 -9.81
N GLU A 13 9.75 -5.26 -10.97
CA GLU A 13 8.79 -4.16 -11.18
C GLU A 13 7.52 -4.27 -10.31
N SER A 14 7.22 -5.47 -9.79
CA SER A 14 6.11 -5.68 -8.86
C SER A 14 6.43 -5.25 -7.42
N TRP A 15 7.52 -4.51 -7.19
CA TRP A 15 7.88 -4.00 -5.87
C TRP A 15 6.91 -2.91 -5.44
N ILE A 16 6.12 -3.16 -4.39
CA ILE A 16 5.05 -2.26 -3.94
C ILE A 16 5.52 -0.81 -3.73
N PRO A 17 6.66 -0.53 -3.05
CA PRO A 17 7.18 0.83 -2.96
C PRO A 17 7.48 1.50 -4.31
N GLN A 18 7.96 0.74 -5.30
CA GLN A 18 8.21 1.25 -6.65
C GLN A 18 6.90 1.64 -7.35
N ILE A 19 5.91 0.74 -7.34
CA ILE A 19 4.57 1.02 -7.87
C ILE A 19 3.97 2.26 -7.17
N TYR A 20 4.12 2.35 -5.86
CA TYR A 20 3.65 3.51 -5.09
C TYR A 20 4.32 4.81 -5.55
N ALA A 21 5.65 4.82 -5.70
CA ALA A 21 6.40 5.97 -6.20
C ALA A 21 6.00 6.37 -7.63
N ASP A 22 5.81 5.40 -8.52
CA ASP A 22 5.65 5.66 -9.95
C ASP A 22 4.20 5.88 -10.38
N ARG A 23 3.25 5.20 -9.72
CA ARG A 23 1.84 5.20 -10.10
C ARG A 23 0.97 6.05 -9.21
N VAL A 24 1.29 6.20 -7.93
CA VAL A 24 0.46 6.94 -6.98
C VAL A 24 0.98 8.35 -6.76
N ARG A 25 2.29 8.51 -6.48
CA ARG A 25 2.86 9.81 -6.11
C ARG A 25 2.79 10.89 -7.19
N PRO A 26 2.80 10.60 -8.51
CA PRO A 26 2.62 11.63 -9.52
C PRO A 26 1.18 12.16 -9.60
N LEU A 27 0.22 11.46 -9.01
CA LEU A 27 -1.19 11.86 -8.99
C LEU A 27 -1.45 12.93 -7.93
N ARG A 28 -2.57 13.64 -8.07
CA ARG A 28 -3.11 14.45 -6.96
C ARG A 28 -3.65 13.52 -5.88
N THR A 29 -3.01 13.53 -4.72
CA THR A 29 -3.33 12.64 -3.61
C THR A 29 -3.64 13.43 -2.33
N ARG A 30 -4.44 12.83 -1.44
CA ARG A 30 -4.54 13.22 -0.03
C ARG A 30 -3.75 12.26 0.85
N ALA A 31 -3.22 12.76 1.96
CA ALA A 31 -2.72 11.90 3.02
C ALA A 31 -3.89 11.21 3.73
N PHE A 32 -3.81 9.89 3.86
CA PHE A 32 -4.76 9.06 4.60
C PHE A 32 -4.03 8.39 5.76
N GLU A 33 -4.54 8.58 6.98
CA GLU A 33 -3.96 8.04 8.20
C GLU A 33 -4.82 6.92 8.77
N MET A 34 -4.16 5.85 9.19
CA MET A 34 -4.73 4.68 9.83
C MET A 34 -4.03 4.48 11.17
N ASP A 35 -4.81 4.45 12.26
CA ASP A 35 -4.30 4.17 13.60
C ASP A 35 -4.01 2.66 13.80
N ILE A 36 -3.12 2.12 13.00
CA ILE A 36 -2.72 0.71 13.03
C ILE A 36 -1.32 0.55 13.60
N ALA A 37 -0.99 -0.66 14.05
CA ALA A 37 0.38 -0.97 14.46
C ALA A 37 1.31 -1.06 13.24
N GLU A 38 2.56 -0.61 13.37
CA GLU A 38 3.61 -0.73 12.35
C GLU A 38 4.19 -2.15 12.28
N ARG A 39 3.31 -3.12 12.03
CA ARG A 39 3.65 -4.53 11.85
C ARG A 39 2.71 -5.13 10.82
N GLU A 40 3.10 -6.29 10.32
CA GLU A 40 2.23 -7.05 9.43
C GLU A 40 0.87 -7.32 10.08
N SER A 41 -0.19 -7.22 9.28
CA SER A 41 -1.55 -7.57 9.70
C SER A 41 -2.30 -8.30 8.59
N SER A 42 -3.40 -8.97 8.93
CA SER A 42 -4.30 -9.60 7.95
C SER A 42 -5.59 -8.79 7.89
N PRO A 43 -5.63 -7.70 7.10
CA PRO A 43 -6.82 -6.87 7.03
C PRO A 43 -7.97 -7.59 6.33
N GLU A 44 -9.19 -7.33 6.80
CA GLU A 44 -10.43 -7.90 6.32
C GLU A 44 -11.35 -6.77 5.81
N ILE A 45 -11.89 -6.91 4.62
CA ILE A 45 -12.90 -5.99 4.09
C ILE A 45 -14.27 -6.53 4.51
N MET A 46 -15.02 -5.70 5.24
CA MET A 46 -16.36 -6.01 5.74
C MET A 46 -17.37 -5.17 4.98
N ASP A 47 -18.25 -5.80 4.20
CA ASP A 47 -19.38 -5.11 3.60
C ASP A 47 -20.43 -4.82 4.68
N THR A 48 -20.96 -3.59 4.68
CA THR A 48 -21.99 -3.13 5.62
C THR A 48 -23.18 -2.58 4.86
N LEU A 49 -24.27 -2.30 5.57
CA LEU A 49 -25.46 -1.67 4.95
C LEU A 49 -25.19 -0.25 4.42
N LEU A 50 -24.12 0.42 4.90
CA LEU A 50 -23.80 1.81 4.55
C LEU A 50 -22.53 1.95 3.70
N GLY A 51 -21.96 0.84 3.23
CA GLY A 51 -20.72 0.82 2.45
C GLY A 51 -19.82 -0.33 2.85
N CYS A 52 -18.54 -0.05 3.08
CA CYS A 52 -17.58 -1.07 3.53
C CYS A 52 -16.64 -0.53 4.60
N GLU A 53 -16.16 -1.42 5.46
CA GLU A 53 -15.15 -1.13 6.47
C GLU A 53 -13.91 -2.00 6.20
N LEU A 54 -12.72 -1.42 6.37
CA LEU A 54 -11.48 -2.17 6.41
C LEU A 54 -11.09 -2.41 7.86
N LYS A 55 -11.14 -3.66 8.31
CA LYS A 55 -10.69 -4.06 9.64
C LYS A 55 -9.22 -4.46 9.60
N ALA A 56 -8.35 -3.75 10.30
CA ALA A 56 -6.93 -4.04 10.43
C ALA A 56 -6.57 -4.19 11.91
N GLY A 57 -6.45 -5.44 12.37
CA GLY A 57 -6.28 -5.74 13.79
C GLY A 57 -7.51 -5.32 14.62
N ARG A 58 -7.34 -4.34 15.51
CA ARG A 58 -8.42 -3.81 16.37
C ARG A 58 -9.10 -2.56 15.78
N VAL A 59 -8.57 -2.01 14.70
CA VAL A 59 -9.06 -0.77 14.10
C VAL A 59 -9.95 -1.09 12.91
N ARG A 60 -11.03 -0.33 12.78
CA ARG A 60 -11.92 -0.34 11.62
C ARG A 60 -11.86 1.00 10.94
N VAL A 61 -11.57 0.98 9.66
CA VAL A 61 -11.45 2.17 8.82
C VAL A 61 -12.66 2.22 7.91
N PRO A 62 -13.57 3.20 8.05
CA PRO A 62 -14.69 3.34 7.13
C PRO A 62 -14.17 3.70 5.74
N CYS A 63 -14.63 2.99 4.72
CA CYS A 63 -14.23 3.18 3.34
C CYS A 63 -15.47 3.51 2.49
N PRO A 64 -15.43 4.56 1.66
CA PRO A 64 -16.60 4.97 0.88
C PRO A 64 -16.98 3.94 -0.20
N THR A 65 -16.01 3.17 -0.71
CA THR A 65 -16.22 2.16 -1.74
C THR A 65 -15.28 0.98 -1.55
N ARG A 66 -15.67 -0.20 -2.07
CA ARG A 66 -14.87 -1.42 -2.02
C ARG A 66 -13.47 -1.28 -2.66
N PRO A 67 -13.30 -0.60 -3.82
CA PRO A 67 -11.97 -0.33 -4.36
C PRO A 67 -11.05 0.42 -3.40
N VAL A 68 -11.58 1.40 -2.65
CA VAL A 68 -10.78 2.12 -1.64
C VAL A 68 -10.36 1.18 -0.51
N ALA A 69 -11.25 0.31 -0.03
CA ALA A 69 -10.91 -0.68 0.98
C ALA A 69 -9.83 -1.66 0.50
N ARG A 70 -9.92 -2.13 -0.75
CA ARG A 70 -8.91 -2.99 -1.41
C ARG A 70 -7.55 -2.31 -1.50
N TYR A 71 -7.53 -1.08 -2.00
CA TYR A 71 -6.33 -0.26 -2.05
C TYR A 71 -5.67 -0.13 -0.67
N LEU A 72 -6.43 0.29 0.34
CA LEU A 72 -5.94 0.48 1.71
C LEU A 72 -5.52 -0.85 2.37
N ALA A 73 -6.14 -1.97 2.02
CA ALA A 73 -5.81 -3.28 2.59
C ALA A 73 -4.36 -3.69 2.36
N VAL A 74 -3.78 -3.37 1.20
CA VAL A 74 -2.36 -3.71 0.92
C VAL A 74 -1.43 -2.92 1.85
N PHE A 75 -1.69 -1.64 2.04
CA PHE A 75 -0.90 -0.80 2.94
C PHE A 75 -1.11 -1.14 4.42
N ALA A 76 -2.34 -1.47 4.82
CA ALA A 76 -2.66 -1.92 6.16
C ALA A 76 -1.98 -3.27 6.47
N ARG A 77 -1.90 -4.17 5.47
CA ARG A 77 -1.17 -5.44 5.57
C ARG A 77 0.32 -5.22 5.84
N LEU A 78 0.94 -4.20 5.22
CA LEU A 78 2.32 -3.80 5.50
C LEU A 78 2.51 -3.06 6.85
N GLY A 79 1.42 -2.62 7.47
CA GLY A 79 1.44 -1.78 8.68
C GLY A 79 1.80 -0.33 8.39
N CYS A 80 1.49 0.19 7.20
CA CYS A 80 1.73 1.59 6.86
C CYS A 80 0.65 2.47 7.51
N ARG A 81 1.03 3.32 8.47
CA ARG A 81 0.10 4.22 9.15
C ARG A 81 -0.39 5.38 8.29
N LYS A 82 0.43 5.86 7.37
CA LYS A 82 0.11 7.02 6.54
C LYS A 82 0.46 6.74 5.09
N VAL A 83 -0.51 6.93 4.19
CA VAL A 83 -0.36 6.66 2.76
C VAL A 83 -1.06 7.71 1.91
N ALA A 84 -0.60 7.88 0.67
CA ALA A 84 -1.28 8.72 -0.30
C ALA A 84 -2.49 7.98 -0.87
N VAL A 85 -3.63 8.67 -1.01
CA VAL A 85 -4.82 8.17 -1.69
C VAL A 85 -5.18 9.16 -2.80
N PRO A 86 -5.31 8.73 -4.07
CA PRO A 86 -5.71 9.64 -5.16
C PRO A 86 -7.05 10.33 -4.89
N TYR A 87 -7.16 11.60 -5.29
CA TYR A 87 -8.44 12.32 -5.27
C TYR A 87 -9.40 11.82 -6.34
N ASP A 88 -8.86 11.46 -7.50
CA ASP A 88 -9.64 10.87 -8.59
C ASP A 88 -9.94 9.40 -8.26
N ILE A 89 -11.16 9.17 -7.79
CA ILE A 89 -11.63 7.85 -7.37
C ILE A 89 -11.68 6.83 -8.52
N THR A 90 -11.67 7.29 -9.78
CA THR A 90 -11.75 6.40 -10.94
C THR A 90 -10.46 5.61 -11.17
N GLN A 91 -9.34 6.08 -10.63
CA GLN A 91 -8.03 5.43 -10.72
C GLN A 91 -7.80 4.37 -9.65
N ILE A 92 -8.59 4.40 -8.56
CA ILE A 92 -8.40 3.54 -7.39
C ILE A 92 -8.61 2.04 -7.71
N PRO A 93 -9.60 1.62 -8.52
CA PRO A 93 -9.77 0.20 -8.87
C PRO A 93 -8.52 -0.40 -9.53
N ASP A 94 -7.97 0.26 -10.56
CA ASP A 94 -6.80 -0.24 -11.29
C ASP A 94 -5.56 -0.28 -10.38
N LEU A 95 -5.35 0.76 -9.57
CA LEU A 95 -4.27 0.77 -8.57
C LEU A 95 -4.44 -0.35 -7.53
N ALA A 96 -5.67 -0.61 -7.08
CA ALA A 96 -5.94 -1.69 -6.13
C ALA A 96 -5.60 -3.06 -6.75
N ASP A 97 -6.01 -3.32 -7.99
CA ASP A 97 -5.68 -4.54 -8.72
C ASP A 97 -4.15 -4.71 -8.86
N GLU A 98 -3.45 -3.63 -9.22
CA GLU A 98 -1.99 -3.63 -9.36
C GLU A 98 -1.28 -3.92 -8.03
N PHE A 99 -1.69 -3.29 -6.93
CA PHE A 99 -1.11 -3.52 -5.61
C PHE A 99 -1.42 -4.92 -5.06
N GLU A 100 -2.62 -5.47 -5.31
CA GLU A 100 -2.97 -6.83 -4.92
C GLU A 100 -2.14 -7.86 -5.70
N ASN A 101 -1.95 -7.65 -7.01
CA ASN A 101 -1.08 -8.47 -7.83
C ASN A 101 0.39 -8.43 -7.35
N ALA A 102 0.88 -7.22 -7.06
CA ALA A 102 2.22 -7.01 -6.50
C ALA A 102 2.42 -7.72 -5.15
N TRP A 103 1.41 -7.66 -4.28
CA TRP A 103 1.40 -8.40 -3.02
C TRP A 103 1.46 -9.92 -3.25
N ALA A 104 0.65 -10.46 -4.17
CA ALA A 104 0.67 -11.88 -4.50
C ALA A 104 2.03 -12.33 -5.07
N VAL A 105 2.70 -11.49 -5.88
CA VAL A 105 4.07 -11.74 -6.34
C VAL A 105 5.03 -11.81 -5.16
N ALA A 106 4.98 -10.83 -4.25
CA ALA A 106 5.84 -10.80 -3.06
C ALA A 106 5.64 -12.03 -2.16
N GLU A 107 4.40 -12.48 -1.96
CA GLU A 107 4.12 -13.70 -1.20
C GLU A 107 4.71 -14.95 -1.85
N ARG A 108 4.60 -15.08 -3.17
CA ARG A 108 5.22 -16.19 -3.91
C ARG A 108 6.74 -16.17 -3.77
N GLN A 109 7.38 -15.02 -3.96
CA GLN A 109 8.85 -14.94 -3.87
C GLN A 109 9.34 -15.21 -2.45
N LEU A 110 8.63 -14.71 -1.45
CA LEU A 110 8.95 -15.02 -0.05
C LEU A 110 8.76 -16.52 0.25
N ALA A 111 7.70 -17.16 -0.24
CA ALA A 111 7.47 -18.60 -0.04
C ALA A 111 8.58 -19.44 -0.68
N LEU A 112 9.05 -19.05 -1.87
CA LEU A 112 10.19 -19.69 -2.54
C LEU A 112 11.49 -19.50 -1.73
N ALA A 113 11.79 -18.28 -1.28
CA ALA A 113 12.97 -17.98 -0.48
C ALA A 113 12.94 -18.65 0.91
N ALA A 114 11.75 -18.87 1.47
CA ALA A 114 11.57 -19.55 2.74
C ALA A 114 11.70 -21.08 2.63
N LYS A 115 11.73 -21.65 1.42
CA LYS A 115 11.82 -23.09 1.21
C LYS A 115 13.15 -23.62 1.77
N GLY A 116 13.08 -24.52 2.75
CA GLY A 116 14.24 -25.10 3.42
C GLY A 116 14.77 -24.29 4.61
N LEU A 117 14.17 -23.13 4.92
CA LEU A 117 14.45 -22.40 6.16
C LEU A 117 13.66 -22.99 7.33
N SER A 118 14.19 -22.84 8.55
CA SER A 118 13.40 -23.08 9.76
C SER A 118 12.26 -22.06 9.87
N PRO A 119 11.13 -22.39 10.53
CA PRO A 119 10.01 -21.46 10.69
C PRO A 119 10.41 -20.12 11.31
N GLN A 120 11.37 -20.14 12.23
CA GLN A 120 11.91 -18.92 12.86
C GLN A 120 12.66 -18.05 11.86
N SER A 121 13.49 -18.66 11.00
CA SER A 121 14.26 -17.94 9.98
C SER A 121 13.36 -17.40 8.87
N ALA A 122 12.36 -18.17 8.45
CA ALA A 122 11.33 -17.73 7.51
C ALA A 122 10.52 -16.53 8.07
N GLY A 123 10.12 -16.59 9.34
CA GLY A 123 9.43 -15.48 10.01
C GLY A 123 10.27 -14.21 10.11
N ARG A 124 11.57 -14.34 10.40
CA ARG A 124 12.52 -13.20 10.39
C ARG A 124 12.66 -12.59 9.00
N LEU A 125 12.77 -13.41 7.96
CA LEU A 125 12.86 -12.98 6.57
C LEU A 125 11.60 -12.21 6.14
N ARG A 126 10.41 -12.74 6.45
CA ARG A 126 9.13 -12.06 6.20
C ARG A 126 9.06 -10.71 6.90
N THR A 127 9.40 -10.68 8.19
CA THR A 127 9.38 -9.45 8.99
C THR A 127 10.33 -8.41 8.42
N ALA A 128 11.53 -8.82 7.99
CA ALA A 128 12.52 -7.94 7.39
C ALA A 128 12.04 -7.37 6.05
N LEU A 129 11.48 -8.21 5.16
CA LEU A 129 10.93 -7.78 3.88
C LEU A 129 9.80 -6.76 4.04
N ILE A 130 8.84 -7.04 4.92
CA ILE A 130 7.71 -6.14 5.18
C ILE A 130 8.17 -4.82 5.80
N ARG A 131 9.14 -4.88 6.72
CA ARG A 131 9.73 -3.68 7.31
C ARG A 131 10.44 -2.83 6.25
N GLU A 132 11.14 -3.44 5.31
CA GLU A 132 11.80 -2.73 4.21
C GLU A 132 10.77 -2.01 3.34
N MET A 133 9.76 -2.72 2.85
CA MET A 133 8.67 -2.13 2.06
C MET A 133 8.01 -0.96 2.78
N ARG A 134 7.64 -1.14 4.06
CA ARG A 134 7.01 -0.09 4.87
C ARG A 134 7.93 1.12 5.03
N THR A 135 9.22 0.89 5.25
CA THR A 135 10.21 1.95 5.43
C THR A 135 10.41 2.74 4.15
N GLU A 136 10.46 2.09 2.99
CA GLU A 136 10.52 2.76 1.69
C GLU A 136 9.25 3.58 1.41
N ILE A 137 8.07 3.03 1.64
CA ILE A 137 6.79 3.76 1.50
C ILE A 137 6.78 5.00 2.40
N ALA A 138 7.24 4.86 3.66
CA ALA A 138 7.33 5.99 4.58
C ALA A 138 8.32 7.07 4.11
N LYS A 139 9.46 6.67 3.53
CA LYS A 139 10.45 7.59 2.93
C LYS A 139 9.90 8.32 1.71
N ILE A 140 9.15 7.63 0.84
CA ILE A 140 8.47 8.24 -0.31
C ILE A 140 7.41 9.25 0.17
N GLY A 141 6.77 8.94 1.29
CA GLY A 141 5.80 9.80 1.95
C GLY A 141 4.41 9.76 1.32
N SER A 142 3.44 10.32 2.04
CA SER A 142 2.04 10.44 1.60
C SER A 142 1.77 11.67 0.73
N GLY A 143 2.79 12.48 0.46
CA GLY A 143 2.65 13.81 -0.15
C GLY A 143 2.24 14.90 0.82
N GLU A 144 2.14 16.13 0.29
CA GLU A 144 1.64 17.30 1.00
C GLU A 144 0.15 17.13 1.38
N LEU A 145 -0.26 17.76 2.48
CA LEU A 145 -1.63 17.69 3.02
C LEU A 145 -2.68 18.35 2.10
N MET A 146 -2.25 19.19 1.17
CA MET A 146 -3.09 19.96 0.25
C MET A 146 -2.49 19.91 -1.16
N PRO A 147 -3.31 19.76 -2.22
CA PRO A 147 -2.82 19.98 -3.58
C PRO A 147 -2.51 21.47 -3.76
N LEU A 148 -1.32 21.79 -4.26
CA LEU A 148 -1.00 23.14 -4.74
C LEU A 148 -2.02 23.51 -5.82
N PHE A 149 -2.86 24.52 -5.55
CA PHE A 149 -3.82 25.05 -6.50
C PHE A 149 -3.12 26.02 -7.47
N ASP A 150 -2.11 25.56 -8.20
CA ASP A 150 -1.42 26.35 -9.23
C ASP A 150 -2.18 26.32 -10.57
N THR A 151 -3.50 26.47 -10.53
CA THR A 151 -4.26 26.76 -11.74
C THR A 151 -4.30 28.26 -11.94
N SER A 152 -3.42 28.78 -12.80
CA SER A 152 -3.60 30.09 -13.42
C SER A 152 -4.91 30.06 -14.20
N THR A 153 -5.99 30.54 -13.59
CA THR A 153 -7.26 30.79 -14.26
C THR A 153 -7.06 31.96 -15.22
N LYS A 154 -6.68 31.66 -16.46
CA LYS A 154 -6.83 32.62 -17.56
C LYS A 154 -8.34 32.84 -17.76
N GLN A 155 -8.88 33.86 -17.10
CA GLN A 155 -10.16 34.44 -17.47
C GLN A 155 -10.09 34.81 -18.96
N ARG A 156 -10.97 34.22 -19.76
CA ARG A 156 -11.28 34.80 -21.08
C ARG A 156 -11.87 36.17 -20.82
N LYS A 157 -11.24 37.20 -21.37
CA LYS A 157 -11.88 38.51 -21.53
C LYS A 157 -12.89 38.35 -22.66
N ASP A 158 -14.17 38.50 -22.33
CA ASP A 158 -15.21 38.77 -23.31
C ASP A 158 -15.05 40.20 -23.86
#